data_AF-A0A1J5GN53-F1
#
_entry.id   AF-A0A1J5GN53-F1
#
_cell.length_a   1.000
_cell.length_b   1.000
_cell.length_c   1.000
_cell.angle_alpha   90.00
_cell.angle_beta   90.00
_cell.angle_gamma   90.00
#
_symmetry.space_group_name_H-M   'P 1'
#
loop_
_entity.id
_entity.type
_entity.pdbx_description
1 polymer ?
#
loop_
_entity_poly.entity_id
_entity_poly.type
_entity_poly.pdbx_seq_one_letter_code
_entity_poly.pdbx_strand_id
1 'polypeptide(L)'
;MRKILLIPLAVVAIFLGNMFSGILFEKQESELISPIPEQTPATSSAPAVNYVKDFRLKAVTELLRDVDSPLQSEVMVGCADKNQVDPYVLVGISRIESTFGKRACEGNPFGWSSCRIRFTTLEESCQAVASGISNLSYYEKYQSSGNVQDLGEVYCPPSSGCNTKHWIDTVISTKDELQERELVLSIEELATLTPSRKSPKELEVNTLALRSHSETSSGITKEVIEILIKANEKALAKAEHDL
;
A
#
# COMPACT_ATOMS: atom_id res chain seq x y z
N MET A 1 58.43 -15.27 -20.24
CA MET A 1 59.01 -15.00 -18.91
C MET A 1 57.89 -14.49 -18.00
N ARG A 2 57.40 -15.36 -17.10
CA ARG A 2 56.28 -15.09 -16.18
C ARG A 2 56.80 -14.34 -14.95
N LYS A 3 56.15 -13.25 -14.54
CA LYS A 3 56.31 -12.68 -13.20
C LYS A 3 55.06 -13.00 -12.38
N ILE A 4 55.27 -13.79 -11.34
CA ILE A 4 54.31 -14.19 -10.31
C ILE A 4 54.35 -13.09 -9.25
N LEU A 5 53.18 -12.54 -8.87
CA LEU A 5 53.05 -11.64 -7.72
C LEU A 5 52.51 -12.45 -6.54
N LEU A 6 53.31 -12.56 -5.48
CA LEU A 6 52.98 -13.20 -4.20
C LEU A 6 52.30 -12.17 -3.28
N ILE A 7 51.11 -12.49 -2.77
CA ILE A 7 50.45 -11.75 -1.68
C ILE A 7 50.57 -12.62 -0.41
N PRO A 8 51.08 -12.08 0.71
CA PRO A 8 51.22 -12.84 1.94
C PRO A 8 49.89 -13.01 2.67
N LEU A 9 49.61 -14.28 2.97
CA LEU A 9 48.60 -14.82 3.87
C LEU A 9 48.96 -14.47 5.32
N ALA A 10 48.07 -13.81 6.07
CA ALA A 10 48.26 -13.58 7.51
C ALA A 10 46.99 -13.93 8.31
N VAL A 11 46.98 -15.19 8.75
CA VAL A 11 46.62 -15.69 10.09
C VAL A 11 45.26 -15.29 10.71
N VAL A 12 44.36 -16.26 10.62
CA VAL A 12 43.24 -16.53 11.53
C VAL A 12 43.78 -16.88 12.93
N ALA A 13 43.24 -16.24 13.97
CA ALA A 13 43.33 -16.75 15.34
C ALA A 13 41.99 -16.52 16.08
N ILE A 14 41.38 -17.65 16.43
CA ILE A 14 40.18 -17.85 17.23
C ILE A 14 40.54 -17.66 18.70
N PHE A 15 39.72 -16.96 19.49
CA PHE A 15 39.56 -17.29 20.92
C PHE A 15 38.13 -17.06 21.40
N LEU A 16 37.46 -18.19 21.63
CA LEU A 16 36.23 -18.36 22.39
C LEU A 16 36.50 -18.11 23.87
N GLY A 17 35.66 -17.28 24.50
CA GLY A 17 35.64 -17.05 25.94
C GLY A 17 34.20 -16.99 26.44
N ASN A 18 33.50 -18.12 26.37
CA ASN A 18 32.25 -18.34 27.10
C ASN A 18 32.58 -18.58 28.58
N MET A 19 32.34 -17.59 29.42
CA MET A 19 32.11 -17.79 30.85
C MET A 19 31.21 -16.67 31.37
N PHE A 20 29.91 -16.96 31.49
CA PHE A 20 29.09 -16.34 32.53
C PHE A 20 28.39 -17.46 33.30
N SER A 21 28.92 -17.67 34.51
CA SER A 21 28.45 -18.61 35.51
C SER A 21 27.09 -18.19 36.06
N GLY A 22 26.21 -19.19 36.18
CA GLY A 22 25.25 -19.37 37.27
C GLY A 22 24.50 -18.16 37.81
N ILE A 23 23.23 -18.03 37.41
CA ILE A 23 22.19 -17.53 38.30
C ILE A 23 21.34 -18.72 38.72
N LEU A 24 21.30 -18.96 40.03
CA LEU A 24 20.46 -19.94 40.68
C LEU A 24 18.99 -19.67 40.33
N PHE A 25 18.29 -20.72 39.88
CA PHE A 25 16.83 -20.74 39.87
C PHE A 25 16.34 -20.80 41.32
N GLU A 26 15.79 -19.68 41.77
CA GLU A 26 15.11 -19.55 43.05
C GLU A 26 13.72 -20.19 42.97
N LYS A 27 13.41 -20.89 44.05
CA LYS A 27 12.28 -21.78 44.32
C LYS A 27 10.94 -21.07 44.15
N GLN A 28 10.09 -21.56 43.25
CA GLN A 28 8.71 -21.12 43.09
C GLN A 28 7.85 -21.70 44.23
N GLU A 29 7.57 -20.88 45.24
CA GLU A 29 6.54 -21.17 46.24
C GLU A 29 5.17 -20.73 45.73
N SER A 30 4.25 -21.71 45.69
CA SER A 30 2.84 -21.52 45.40
C SER A 30 2.14 -20.93 46.63
N GLU A 31 1.79 -19.65 46.59
CA GLU A 31 0.81 -19.09 47.50
C GLU A 31 -0.54 -18.91 46.80
N LEU A 32 -1.53 -19.63 47.33
CA LEU A 32 -2.95 -19.42 47.10
C LEU A 32 -3.34 -18.00 47.49
N ILE A 33 -3.72 -17.19 46.51
CA ILE A 33 -4.54 -16.00 46.76
C ILE A 33 -5.61 -15.93 45.68
N SER A 34 -6.86 -16.17 46.09
CA SER A 34 -8.02 -15.60 45.43
C SER A 34 -8.53 -14.48 46.33
N PRO A 35 -8.82 -13.31 45.75
CA PRO A 35 -10.16 -12.82 45.90
C PRO A 35 -10.78 -12.50 44.54
N ILE A 36 -12.06 -12.84 44.46
CA ILE A 36 -13.00 -12.54 43.39
C ILE A 36 -12.95 -11.03 43.09
N PRO A 37 -12.63 -10.60 41.86
CA PRO A 37 -12.78 -9.20 41.48
C PRO A 37 -14.27 -8.89 41.31
N GLU A 38 -14.68 -7.87 42.07
CA GLU A 38 -15.99 -7.22 42.07
C GLU A 38 -16.35 -6.73 40.66
N GLN A 39 -17.57 -7.03 40.21
CA GLN A 39 -18.08 -6.66 38.90
C GLN A 39 -18.31 -5.14 38.84
N THR A 40 -17.30 -4.42 38.36
CA THR A 40 -17.49 -3.07 37.82
C THR A 40 -18.47 -3.15 36.64
N PRO A 41 -19.57 -2.38 36.61
CA PRO A 41 -20.43 -2.33 35.44
C PRO A 41 -19.65 -1.68 34.31
N ALA A 42 -19.19 -2.52 33.37
CA ALA A 42 -18.59 -2.05 32.14
C ALA A 42 -19.65 -1.27 31.36
N THR A 43 -19.51 0.06 31.40
CA THR A 43 -20.04 0.99 30.42
C THR A 43 -19.91 0.39 29.04
N SER A 44 -21.05 0.16 28.40
CA SER A 44 -21.16 -0.26 27.01
C SER A 44 -20.48 0.78 26.12
N SER A 45 -19.22 0.52 25.77
CA SER A 45 -18.57 1.18 24.64
C SER A 45 -19.09 0.51 23.38
N ALA A 46 -20.10 1.12 22.77
CA ALA A 46 -20.42 0.86 21.38
C ALA A 46 -19.11 0.99 20.57
N PRO A 47 -18.75 0.01 19.72
CA PRO A 47 -17.56 0.14 18.90
C PRO A 47 -17.79 1.31 17.95
N ALA A 48 -16.98 2.37 18.07
CA ALA A 48 -16.86 3.37 17.02
C ALA A 48 -16.36 2.63 15.78
N VAL A 49 -17.27 2.35 14.85
CA VAL A 49 -17.01 1.59 13.64
C VAL A 49 -15.99 2.36 12.81
N ASN A 50 -14.78 1.83 12.72
CA ASN A 50 -13.70 2.37 11.92
C ASN A 50 -13.99 2.08 10.44
N TYR A 51 -14.84 2.89 9.82
CA TYR A 51 -15.11 2.86 8.38
C TYR A 51 -14.15 3.83 7.66
N VAL A 52 -12.85 3.53 7.67
CA VAL A 52 -11.96 4.12 6.66
C VAL A 52 -12.27 3.41 5.36
N LYS A 53 -13.05 4.07 4.51
CA LYS A 53 -13.34 3.60 3.15
C LYS A 53 -12.07 3.73 2.33
N ASP A 54 -11.45 2.60 1.96
CA ASP A 54 -10.28 2.60 1.10
C ASP A 54 -10.71 2.80 -0.36
N PHE A 55 -10.64 4.05 -0.83
CA PHE A 55 -10.99 4.38 -2.22
C PHE A 55 -10.04 3.78 -3.24
N ARG A 56 -8.81 3.43 -2.86
CA ARG A 56 -7.88 2.72 -3.75
C ARG A 56 -8.38 1.32 -4.02
N LEU A 57 -8.81 0.61 -2.97
CA LEU A 57 -9.44 -0.70 -3.11
C LEU A 57 -10.64 -0.62 -4.04
N LYS A 58 -11.54 0.34 -3.83
CA LYS A 58 -12.73 0.52 -4.67
C LYS A 58 -12.38 0.85 -6.13
N ALA A 59 -11.40 1.73 -6.38
CA ALA A 59 -10.94 2.07 -7.72
C ALA A 59 -10.38 0.84 -8.46
N VAL A 60 -9.57 0.02 -7.77
CA VAL A 60 -9.04 -1.23 -8.32
C VAL A 60 -10.17 -2.23 -8.57
N THR A 61 -11.11 -2.41 -7.63
CA THR A 61 -12.27 -3.29 -7.80
C THR A 61 -13.07 -2.91 -9.04
N GLU A 62 -13.37 -1.63 -9.22
CA GLU A 62 -14.14 -1.14 -10.36
C GLU A 62 -13.41 -1.38 -11.68
N LEU A 63 -12.12 -1.02 -11.76
CA LEU A 63 -11.32 -1.27 -12.96
C LEU A 63 -11.26 -2.76 -13.32
N LEU A 64 -10.93 -3.62 -12.34
CA LEU A 64 -10.79 -5.06 -12.58
C LEU A 64 -12.13 -5.68 -12.99
N ARG A 65 -13.24 -5.20 -12.44
CA ARG A 65 -14.59 -5.62 -12.84
C ARG A 65 -14.93 -5.16 -14.27
N ASP A 66 -14.65 -3.90 -14.60
CA ASP A 66 -14.95 -3.34 -15.93
C ASP A 66 -14.21 -4.09 -17.05
N VAL A 67 -13.05 -4.66 -16.73
CA VAL A 67 -12.26 -5.47 -17.66
C VAL A 67 -12.43 -6.96 -17.45
N ASP A 68 -13.42 -7.48 -16.72
CA ASP A 68 -13.63 -8.92 -16.46
C ASP A 68 -12.33 -9.66 -16.02
N SER A 69 -11.57 -9.04 -15.12
CA SER A 69 -10.30 -9.59 -14.64
C SER A 69 -10.52 -10.71 -13.60
N PRO A 70 -9.72 -11.80 -13.63
CA PRO A 70 -9.68 -12.80 -12.56
C PRO A 70 -8.92 -12.36 -11.30
N LEU A 71 -8.21 -11.23 -11.34
CA LEU A 71 -7.46 -10.71 -10.19
C LEU A 71 -8.39 -10.19 -9.08
N GLN A 72 -7.92 -10.27 -7.84
CA GLN A 72 -8.66 -9.86 -6.64
C GLN A 72 -8.09 -8.54 -6.12
N SER A 73 -8.92 -7.51 -6.02
CA SER A 73 -8.54 -6.16 -5.60
C SER A 73 -7.91 -6.11 -4.21
N GLU A 74 -8.44 -6.91 -3.27
CA GLU A 74 -7.98 -6.99 -1.89
C GLU A 74 -6.55 -7.54 -1.82
N VAL A 75 -6.26 -8.53 -2.67
CA VAL A 75 -4.91 -9.09 -2.76
C VAL A 75 -3.96 -8.03 -3.30
N MET A 76 -4.32 -7.36 -4.40
CA MET A 76 -3.48 -6.34 -5.05
C MET A 76 -3.14 -5.18 -4.11
N VAL A 77 -4.12 -4.65 -3.38
CA VAL A 77 -3.90 -3.57 -2.42
C VAL A 77 -3.15 -4.08 -1.19
N GLY A 78 -3.55 -5.24 -0.65
CA GLY A 78 -2.96 -5.81 0.56
C GLY A 78 -1.47 -6.18 0.41
N CYS A 79 -1.06 -6.78 -0.71
CA CYS A 79 0.37 -7.04 -0.96
C CYS A 79 1.16 -5.75 -1.17
N ALA A 80 0.58 -4.74 -1.81
CA ALA A 80 1.25 -3.45 -2.01
C ALA A 80 1.51 -2.77 -0.66
N ASP A 81 0.47 -2.68 0.19
CA ASP A 81 0.55 -2.04 1.52
C ASP A 81 1.56 -2.75 2.43
N LYS A 82 1.55 -4.09 2.45
CA LYS A 82 2.53 -4.89 3.23
C LYS A 82 3.99 -4.63 2.83
N ASN A 83 4.23 -4.22 1.58
CA ASN A 83 5.57 -4.01 1.03
C ASN A 83 5.87 -2.54 0.70
N GLN A 84 5.03 -1.59 1.12
CA GLN A 84 5.19 -0.16 0.82
C GLN A 84 5.38 0.13 -0.68
N VAL A 85 4.68 -0.62 -1.53
CA VAL A 85 4.63 -0.41 -2.98
C VAL A 85 3.30 0.25 -3.32
N ASP A 86 3.29 1.14 -4.32
CA ASP A 86 2.05 1.70 -4.85
C ASP A 86 1.17 0.58 -5.47
N PRO A 87 -0.06 0.34 -4.99
CA PRO A 87 -0.92 -0.72 -5.51
C PRO A 87 -1.23 -0.56 -7.00
N TYR A 88 -1.26 0.67 -7.51
CA TYR A 88 -1.56 0.94 -8.91
C TYR A 88 -0.43 0.54 -9.84
N VAL A 89 0.82 0.55 -9.34
CA VAL A 89 1.96 -0.02 -10.07
C VAL A 89 1.76 -1.52 -10.27
N LEU A 90 1.36 -2.27 -9.23
CA LEU A 90 1.11 -3.71 -9.36
C LEU A 90 -0.03 -4.03 -10.34
N VAL A 91 -1.10 -3.23 -10.32
CA VAL A 91 -2.20 -3.36 -11.29
C VAL A 91 -1.71 -3.05 -12.71
N GLY A 92 -0.93 -1.98 -12.90
CA GLY A 92 -0.31 -1.62 -14.17
C GLY A 92 0.60 -2.71 -14.73
N ILE A 93 1.44 -3.33 -13.89
CA ILE A 93 2.28 -4.47 -14.27
C ILE A 93 1.38 -5.62 -14.75
N SER A 94 0.34 -5.97 -14.00
CA SER A 94 -0.56 -7.06 -14.39
C SER A 94 -1.30 -6.79 -15.71
N ARG A 95 -1.60 -5.52 -16.03
CA ARG A 95 -2.20 -5.12 -17.30
C ARG A 95 -1.30 -5.48 -18.47
N ILE A 96 -0.05 -5.02 -18.44
CA ILE A 96 0.88 -5.22 -19.56
C ILE A 96 1.35 -6.68 -19.66
N GLU A 97 1.56 -7.34 -18.54
CA GLU A 97 2.13 -8.70 -18.51
C GLU A 97 1.11 -9.80 -18.80
N SER A 98 -0.17 -9.58 -18.44
CA SER A 98 -1.18 -10.64 -18.54
C SER A 98 -2.58 -10.16 -18.88
N THR A 99 -2.75 -8.91 -19.32
CA THR A 99 -4.08 -8.33 -19.58
C THR A 99 -4.97 -8.43 -18.33
N PHE A 100 -4.45 -7.93 -17.20
CA PHE A 100 -5.08 -8.03 -15.88
C PHE A 100 -5.34 -9.47 -15.48
N GLY A 101 -4.34 -10.35 -15.58
CA GLY A 101 -4.44 -11.75 -15.18
C GLY A 101 -5.13 -12.69 -16.15
N LYS A 102 -5.81 -12.19 -17.19
CA LYS A 102 -6.52 -13.03 -18.19
C LYS A 102 -5.60 -13.97 -18.96
N ARG A 103 -4.35 -13.59 -19.14
CA ARG A 103 -3.31 -14.34 -19.84
C ARG A 103 -2.14 -14.68 -18.91
N ALA A 104 -2.42 -14.83 -17.61
CA ALA A 104 -1.40 -15.15 -16.63
C ALA A 104 -0.71 -16.49 -16.96
N CYS A 105 0.61 -16.51 -16.84
CA CYS A 105 1.40 -17.72 -17.03
C CYS A 105 1.50 -18.48 -15.71
N GLU A 106 0.87 -19.65 -15.61
CA GLU A 106 1.05 -20.58 -14.47
C GLU A 106 0.88 -19.91 -13.08
N GLY A 107 -0.16 -19.08 -12.93
CA GLY A 107 -0.45 -18.35 -11.69
C GLY A 107 0.36 -17.06 -11.50
N ASN A 108 1.14 -16.64 -12.50
CA ASN A 108 1.96 -15.43 -12.48
C ASN A 108 1.38 -14.34 -13.41
N PRO A 109 0.48 -13.48 -12.91
CA PRO A 109 -0.09 -12.41 -13.73
C PRO A 109 0.90 -11.24 -13.95
N PHE A 110 2.05 -11.27 -13.30
CA PHE A 110 3.04 -10.18 -13.33
C PHE A 110 4.23 -10.48 -14.24
N GLY A 111 4.27 -11.62 -14.93
CA GLY A 111 5.41 -12.00 -15.76
C GLY A 111 6.73 -12.17 -14.97
N TRP A 112 6.66 -12.25 -13.64
CA TRP A 112 7.83 -12.24 -12.76
C TRP A 112 8.79 -13.37 -13.09
N SER A 113 10.10 -13.07 -13.11
CA SER A 113 11.14 -14.02 -13.52
C SER A 113 10.90 -14.60 -14.93
N SER A 114 10.32 -13.81 -15.84
CA SER A 114 9.94 -14.24 -17.18
C SER A 114 9.06 -15.50 -17.18
N CYS A 115 8.08 -15.55 -16.27
CA CYS A 115 7.18 -16.70 -16.07
C CYS A 115 7.87 -18.02 -15.66
N ARG A 116 9.14 -18.01 -15.25
CA ARG A 116 9.85 -19.25 -14.84
C ARG A 116 9.42 -19.78 -13.48
N ILE A 117 8.80 -18.93 -12.67
CA ILE A 117 8.29 -19.28 -11.36
C ILE A 117 6.78 -19.50 -11.47
N ARG A 118 6.34 -20.68 -11.03
CA ARG A 118 4.94 -21.05 -10.88
C ARG A 118 4.47 -20.63 -9.51
N PHE A 119 3.31 -20.00 -9.44
CA PHE A 119 2.67 -19.64 -8.19
C PHE A 119 1.35 -20.39 -8.04
N THR A 120 1.06 -20.80 -6.82
CA THR A 120 -0.17 -21.54 -6.53
C THR A 120 -1.35 -20.59 -6.37
N THR A 121 -1.09 -19.39 -5.85
CA THR A 121 -2.12 -18.39 -5.58
C THR A 121 -1.71 -17.01 -6.08
N LEU A 122 -2.72 -16.16 -6.30
CA LEU A 122 -2.49 -14.75 -6.62
C LEU A 122 -1.71 -14.06 -5.50
N GLU A 123 -2.03 -14.32 -4.23
CA GLU A 123 -1.35 -13.69 -3.08
C GLU A 123 0.14 -14.04 -3.04
N GLU A 124 0.50 -15.30 -3.33
CA GLU A 124 1.90 -15.74 -3.41
C GLU A 124 2.65 -14.97 -4.50
N SER A 125 2.07 -14.90 -5.71
CA SER A 125 2.67 -14.16 -6.83
C SER A 125 2.78 -12.67 -6.54
N CYS A 126 1.76 -12.06 -5.93
CA CYS A 126 1.76 -10.64 -5.62
C CYS A 126 2.79 -10.30 -4.55
N GLN A 127 2.83 -11.10 -3.47
CA GLN A 127 3.79 -10.91 -2.39
C GLN A 127 5.23 -11.06 -2.91
N ALA A 128 5.50 -12.03 -3.79
CA ALA A 128 6.82 -12.21 -4.38
C ALA A 128 7.27 -10.98 -5.19
N VAL A 129 6.38 -10.44 -6.03
CA VAL A 129 6.67 -9.26 -6.86
C VAL A 129 6.82 -8.00 -6.02
N ALA A 130 5.86 -7.71 -5.14
CA ALA A 130 5.87 -6.53 -4.29
C ALA A 130 7.09 -6.52 -3.35
N SER A 131 7.39 -7.66 -2.72
CA SER A 131 8.60 -7.81 -1.90
C SER A 131 9.88 -7.69 -2.73
N GLY A 132 9.89 -8.21 -3.95
CA GLY A 132 11.02 -8.09 -4.87
C GLY A 132 11.32 -6.64 -5.21
N ILE A 133 10.28 -5.89 -5.61
CA ILE A 133 10.37 -4.46 -5.92
C ILE A 133 10.84 -3.66 -4.69
N SER A 134 10.33 -3.97 -3.50
CA SER A 134 10.65 -3.24 -2.27
C SER A 134 12.06 -3.53 -1.72
N ASN A 135 12.62 -4.73 -1.94
CA ASN A 135 13.79 -5.18 -1.18
C ASN A 135 15.01 -5.53 -2.04
N LEU A 136 14.86 -5.79 -3.33
CA LEU A 136 15.98 -6.20 -4.17
C LEU A 136 16.80 -4.98 -4.60
N SER A 137 18.12 -5.06 -4.43
CA SER A 137 19.04 -3.94 -4.67
C SER A 137 19.02 -3.41 -6.10
N TYR A 138 18.67 -4.24 -7.08
CA TYR A 138 18.57 -3.79 -8.46
C TYR A 138 17.38 -2.85 -8.73
N TYR A 139 16.45 -2.70 -7.79
CA TYR A 139 15.38 -1.68 -7.83
C TYR A 139 15.68 -0.45 -6.96
N GLU A 140 16.91 -0.25 -6.48
CA GLU A 140 17.28 0.87 -5.58
C GLU A 140 16.91 2.25 -6.16
N LYS A 141 17.06 2.44 -7.47
CA LYS A 141 16.64 3.69 -8.14
C LYS A 141 15.14 3.93 -7.97
N TYR A 142 14.32 2.92 -8.27
CA TYR A 142 12.87 3.01 -8.10
C TYR A 142 12.49 3.19 -6.62
N GLN A 143 13.14 2.47 -5.71
CA GLN A 143 12.87 2.59 -4.27
C GLN A 143 13.13 4.01 -3.74
N SER A 144 14.14 4.69 -4.28
CA SER A 144 14.46 6.07 -3.89
C SER A 144 13.62 7.12 -4.62
N SER A 145 13.21 6.88 -5.87
CA SER A 145 12.52 7.86 -6.70
C SER A 145 11.00 7.72 -6.73
N GLY A 146 10.47 6.51 -6.51
CA GLY A 146 9.09 6.14 -6.81
C GLY A 146 8.71 6.23 -8.30
N ASN A 147 9.69 6.42 -9.19
CA ASN A 147 9.48 6.74 -10.59
C ASN A 147 9.37 5.46 -11.44
N VAL A 148 8.24 5.26 -12.11
CA VAL A 148 7.95 4.05 -12.92
C VAL A 148 8.99 3.82 -14.03
N GLN A 149 9.66 4.87 -14.50
CA GLN A 149 10.73 4.78 -15.48
C GLN A 149 11.91 3.97 -14.93
N ASP A 150 12.33 4.24 -13.69
CA ASP A 150 13.41 3.50 -13.03
C ASP A 150 13.02 2.02 -12.81
N LEU A 151 11.75 1.75 -12.56
CA LEU A 151 11.22 0.39 -12.44
C LEU A 151 11.26 -0.34 -13.79
N GLY A 152 10.75 0.30 -14.84
CA GLY A 152 10.64 -0.29 -16.18
C GLY A 152 11.99 -0.61 -16.82
N GLU A 153 13.01 0.22 -16.59
CA GLU A 153 14.40 -0.03 -17.04
C GLU A 153 14.96 -1.36 -16.54
N VAL A 154 14.48 -1.84 -15.38
CA VAL A 154 14.97 -3.07 -14.75
C VAL A 154 14.00 -4.24 -14.92
N TYR A 155 12.68 -3.98 -14.85
CA TYR A 155 11.64 -5.00 -14.96
C TYR A 155 11.48 -5.49 -16.41
N CYS A 156 11.56 -4.58 -17.38
CA CYS A 156 11.38 -4.82 -18.81
C CYS A 156 12.54 -4.17 -19.60
N PRO A 157 13.79 -4.61 -19.42
CA PRO A 157 14.94 -4.00 -20.09
C PRO A 157 14.94 -4.31 -21.60
N PRO A 158 15.42 -3.41 -22.48
CA PRO A 158 15.51 -3.70 -23.91
C PRO A 158 16.39 -4.92 -24.23
N SER A 159 17.37 -5.20 -23.36
CA SER A 159 18.28 -6.34 -23.48
C SER A 159 17.59 -7.71 -23.36
N SER A 160 16.37 -7.79 -22.81
CA SER A 160 15.56 -9.01 -22.78
C SER A 160 14.62 -9.13 -23.99
N GLY A 161 14.66 -8.18 -24.94
CA GLY A 161 13.71 -8.09 -26.05
C GLY A 161 12.40 -7.40 -25.67
N CYS A 162 12.30 -6.83 -24.47
CA CYS A 162 11.11 -6.14 -24.00
C CYS A 162 11.00 -4.73 -24.61
N ASN A 163 9.77 -4.29 -24.89
CA ASN A 163 9.51 -2.90 -25.30
C ASN A 163 9.33 -2.02 -24.05
N THR A 164 10.46 -1.57 -23.48
CA THR A 164 10.50 -0.81 -22.22
C THR A 164 9.61 0.42 -22.24
N LYS A 165 9.61 1.18 -23.35
CA LYS A 165 8.79 2.39 -23.47
C LYS A 165 7.31 2.05 -23.36
N HIS A 166 6.84 1.05 -24.13
CA HIS A 166 5.45 0.65 -24.10
C HIS A 166 5.03 0.11 -22.72
N TRP A 167 5.92 -0.62 -22.05
CA TRP A 167 5.70 -1.09 -20.70
C TRP A 167 5.51 0.06 -19.71
N ILE A 168 6.45 1.03 -19.70
CA ILE A 168 6.38 2.22 -18.84
C ILE A 168 5.09 3.01 -19.11
N ASP A 169 4.79 3.30 -20.38
CA ASP A 169 3.59 4.04 -20.77
C ASP A 169 2.31 3.33 -20.28
N THR A 170 2.28 1.99 -20.32
CA THR A 170 1.12 1.20 -19.89
C THR A 170 0.96 1.20 -18.37
N VAL A 171 2.06 1.10 -17.61
CA VAL A 171 2.00 1.17 -16.15
C VAL A 171 1.59 2.57 -15.69
N ILE A 172 2.16 3.63 -16.28
CA ILE A 172 1.80 5.01 -15.97
C ILE A 172 0.33 5.28 -16.29
N SER A 173 -0.13 4.97 -17.50
CA SER A 173 -1.54 5.22 -17.88
C SER A 173 -2.54 4.45 -17.02
N THR A 174 -2.18 3.25 -16.55
CA THR A 174 -3.02 2.50 -15.61
C THR A 174 -3.05 3.14 -14.23
N LYS A 175 -1.90 3.65 -13.76
CA LYS A 175 -1.82 4.38 -12.50
C LYS A 175 -2.64 5.67 -12.55
N ASP A 176 -2.51 6.44 -13.63
CA ASP A 176 -3.28 7.67 -13.82
C ASP A 176 -4.79 7.38 -13.85
N GLU A 177 -5.22 6.34 -14.57
CA GLU A 177 -6.63 5.91 -14.61
C GLU A 177 -7.16 5.54 -13.21
N LEU A 178 -6.37 4.82 -12.40
CA LEU A 178 -6.76 4.42 -11.05
C LEU A 178 -6.79 5.61 -10.08
N GLN A 179 -5.84 6.55 -10.21
CA GLN A 179 -5.84 7.79 -9.43
C GLN A 179 -7.04 8.68 -9.77
N GLU A 180 -7.40 8.77 -11.05
CA GLU A 180 -8.60 9.49 -11.48
C GLU A 180 -9.87 8.84 -10.92
N ARG A 181 -9.98 7.50 -10.99
CA ARG A 181 -11.11 6.77 -10.40
C ARG A 181 -11.19 6.97 -8.89
N GLU A 182 -10.07 6.83 -8.17
CA GLU A 182 -10.00 7.10 -6.73
C GLU A 182 -10.47 8.52 -6.40
N LEU A 183 -10.04 9.50 -7.20
CA LEU A 183 -10.44 10.89 -7.04
C LEU A 183 -11.94 11.08 -7.28
N VAL A 184 -12.51 10.52 -8.35
CA VAL A 184 -13.94 10.60 -8.64
C VAL A 184 -14.74 9.95 -7.51
N LEU A 185 -14.34 8.76 -7.06
CA LEU A 185 -14.99 8.05 -5.95
C LEU A 185 -14.95 8.83 -4.64
N SER A 186 -13.82 9.48 -4.38
CA SER A 186 -13.67 10.39 -3.25
C SER A 186 -14.60 11.58 -3.40
N ILE A 187 -14.61 12.25 -4.56
CA ILE A 187 -15.49 13.39 -4.85
C ILE A 187 -16.97 13.01 -4.75
N GLU A 188 -17.38 11.85 -5.24
CA GLU A 188 -18.77 11.38 -5.15
C GLU A 188 -19.20 11.16 -3.69
N GLU A 189 -18.35 10.50 -2.89
CA GLU A 189 -18.61 10.40 -1.45
C GLU A 189 -18.73 11.79 -0.84
N LEU A 190 -17.81 12.69 -1.18
CA LEU A 190 -17.83 14.07 -0.70
C LEU A 190 -19.01 14.88 -1.25
N ALA A 191 -19.59 14.52 -2.40
CA ALA A 191 -20.79 15.13 -2.97
C ALA A 191 -22.04 14.74 -2.19
N THR A 192 -22.09 13.52 -1.66
CA THR A 192 -23.11 13.14 -0.67
C THR A 192 -23.00 13.98 0.62
N LEU A 193 -21.77 14.40 0.93
CA LEU A 193 -21.49 15.29 2.05
C LEU A 193 -21.71 16.77 1.70
N THR A 194 -21.55 17.24 0.47
CA THR A 194 -21.69 18.68 0.14
C THR A 194 -23.13 19.11 -0.15
N PRO A 195 -23.45 20.40 0.05
CA PRO A 195 -24.80 20.84 0.30
C PRO A 195 -25.36 21.69 -0.83
N SER A 196 -26.09 21.09 -1.76
CA SER A 196 -27.10 21.89 -2.46
C SER A 196 -28.32 21.98 -1.53
N ARG A 197 -28.34 23.02 -0.68
CA ARG A 197 -29.37 23.35 0.36
C ARG A 197 -29.19 22.77 1.77
N LYS A 198 -27.98 22.64 2.28
CA LYS A 198 -27.82 22.30 3.70
C LYS A 198 -27.77 23.55 4.59
N SER A 199 -28.32 23.42 5.78
CA SER A 199 -28.33 24.41 6.86
C SER A 199 -26.90 24.68 7.40
N PRO A 200 -26.68 25.80 8.12
CA PRO A 200 -25.40 26.07 8.77
C PRO A 200 -24.89 24.91 9.64
N LYS A 201 -25.79 24.26 10.38
CA LYS A 201 -25.44 23.12 11.24
C LYS A 201 -24.95 21.91 10.45
N GLU A 202 -25.51 21.66 9.28
CA GLU A 202 -25.05 20.59 8.40
C GLU A 202 -23.70 20.94 7.75
N LEU A 203 -23.48 22.21 7.40
CA LEU A 203 -22.20 22.71 6.89
C LEU A 203 -21.06 22.56 7.92
N GLU A 204 -21.32 22.81 9.21
CA GLU A 204 -20.38 22.55 10.30
C GLU A 204 -20.02 21.06 10.41
N VAL A 205 -21.04 20.18 10.42
CA VAL A 205 -20.84 18.72 10.49
C VAL A 205 -20.01 18.22 9.31
N ASN A 206 -20.30 18.70 8.09
CA ASN A 206 -19.52 18.36 6.91
C ASN A 206 -18.06 18.83 7.00
N THR A 207 -17.83 20.03 7.53
CA THR A 207 -16.47 20.59 7.69
C THR A 207 -15.66 19.74 8.66
N LEU A 208 -16.27 19.27 9.76
CA LEU A 208 -15.61 18.37 10.71
C LEU A 208 -15.29 17.00 10.07
N ALA A 209 -16.22 16.44 9.30
CA ALA A 209 -16.00 15.18 8.59
C ALA A 209 -14.85 15.29 7.57
N LEU A 210 -14.82 16.37 6.78
CA LEU A 210 -13.74 16.65 5.83
C LEU A 210 -12.39 16.81 6.51
N ARG A 211 -12.32 17.51 7.64
CA ARG A 211 -11.09 17.67 8.42
C ARG A 211 -10.55 16.33 8.92
N SER A 212 -11.41 15.48 9.48
CA SER A 212 -11.03 14.13 9.89
C SER A 212 -10.50 13.30 8.72
N HIS A 213 -11.12 13.40 7.54
CA HIS A 213 -10.64 12.70 6.35
C HIS A 213 -9.29 13.24 5.84
N SER A 214 -9.09 14.56 5.91
CA SER A 214 -7.82 15.21 5.54
C SER A 214 -6.63 14.74 6.36
N GLU A 215 -6.84 14.36 7.62
CA GLU A 215 -5.77 13.92 8.54
C GLU A 215 -5.16 12.57 8.10
N THR A 216 -5.93 11.75 7.41
CA THR A 216 -5.51 10.42 6.95
C THR A 216 -5.21 10.36 5.45
N SER A 217 -5.52 11.43 4.73
CA SER A 217 -5.31 11.54 3.28
C SER A 217 -3.93 12.11 2.93
N SER A 218 -3.42 11.77 1.75
CA SER A 218 -2.14 12.26 1.23
C SER A 218 -2.22 12.67 -0.23
N GLY A 219 -1.24 13.44 -0.70
CA GLY A 219 -1.13 13.83 -2.11
C GLY A 219 -2.33 14.65 -2.60
N ILE A 220 -2.72 14.40 -3.85
CA ILE A 220 -3.82 15.13 -4.54
C ILE A 220 -5.13 15.01 -3.76
N THR A 221 -5.42 13.86 -3.15
CA THR A 221 -6.63 13.65 -2.33
C THR A 221 -6.68 14.64 -1.18
N LYS A 222 -5.56 14.86 -0.48
CA LYS A 222 -5.48 15.85 0.60
C LYS A 222 -5.70 17.27 0.07
N GLU A 223 -5.07 17.62 -1.05
CA GLU A 223 -5.24 18.95 -1.66
C GLU A 223 -6.71 19.23 -2.02
N VAL A 224 -7.40 18.24 -2.58
CA VAL A 224 -8.82 18.33 -2.93
C VAL A 224 -9.70 18.47 -1.68
N ILE A 225 -9.43 17.69 -0.63
CA ILE A 225 -10.15 17.81 0.65
C ILE A 225 -9.95 19.21 1.24
N GLU A 226 -8.73 19.76 1.21
CA GLU A 226 -8.45 21.11 1.70
C GLU A 226 -9.19 22.20 0.89
N ILE A 227 -9.30 22.05 -0.43
CA ILE A 227 -10.11 22.94 -1.28
C ILE A 227 -11.58 22.88 -0.86
N LEU A 228 -12.10 21.68 -0.58
CA LEU A 228 -13.50 21.49 -0.19
C LEU A 228 -13.81 21.99 1.22
N ILE A 229 -12.88 21.85 2.17
CA ILE A 229 -12.98 22.48 3.51
C ILE A 229 -13.19 23.98 3.33
N LYS A 230 -12.33 24.63 2.52
CA LYS A 230 -12.44 26.08 2.24
C LYS A 230 -13.77 26.44 1.57
N ALA A 231 -14.27 25.60 0.66
CA ALA A 231 -15.55 25.82 0.00
C ALA A 231 -16.73 25.72 0.99
N ASN A 232 -16.72 24.73 1.88
CA ASN A 232 -17.76 24.57 2.92
C ASN A 232 -17.71 25.70 3.95
N GLU A 233 -16.54 26.11 4.40
CA GLU A 233 -16.40 27.25 5.31
C GLU A 233 -16.93 28.55 4.69
N LYS A 234 -16.65 28.77 3.39
CA LYS A 234 -17.21 29.91 2.65
C LYS A 234 -18.74 29.83 2.53
N ALA A 235 -19.28 28.63 2.29
CA ALA A 235 -20.73 28.42 2.23
C ALA A 235 -21.39 28.63 3.59
N LEU A 236 -20.76 28.18 4.68
CA LEU A 236 -21.20 28.40 6.06
C LEU A 236 -21.26 29.89 6.40
N ALA A 237 -20.16 30.62 6.15
CA ALA A 237 -20.10 32.06 6.39
C ALA A 237 -21.18 32.82 5.60
N LYS A 238 -21.49 32.37 4.37
CA LYS A 238 -22.58 32.95 3.58
C LYS A 238 -23.96 32.63 4.18
N ALA A 239 -24.20 31.38 4.55
CA ALA A 239 -25.48 30.95 5.13
C ALA A 239 -25.77 31.62 6.47
N GLU A 240 -24.75 31.89 7.28
CA GLU A 240 -24.86 32.64 8.53
C GLU A 240 -25.15 34.14 8.29
N HIS A 241 -24.61 34.72 7.23
CA HIS A 241 -24.87 36.12 6.86
C HIS A 241 -26.29 36.32 6.27
N ASP A 242 -26.86 35.31 5.63
CA ASP A 242 -28.19 35.36 5.01
C ASP A 242 -29.34 35.10 6.02
N LEU A 243 -29.04 34.78 7.29
CA LEU A 243 -29.98 34.59 8.41
C LEU A 243 -30.22 35.87 9.21
#